data_AF-A0A7E5WNG8-F1
#
_entry.id   AF-A0A7E5WNG8-F1
#
_cell.length_a   1.000
_cell.length_b   1.000
_cell.length_c   1.000
_cell.angle_alpha   90.00
_cell.angle_beta   90.00
_cell.angle_gamma   90.00
#
_symmetry.space_group_name_H-M   'P 1'
#
loop_
_entity.id
_entity.type
_entity.pdbx_description
1 polymer ?
#
loop_
_entity_poly.entity_id
_entity_poly.type
_entity_poly.pdbx_seq_one_letter_code
_entity_poly.pdbx_strand_id
1 'polypeptide(L)'
;MNRHDPRYYVGINTKTLVVVGNNIKLDFYFYQFLTNRYRPSFIEMHFKFCELVADSFIGATLKRAFNDRTCPYPPGIYDLENLSLAYVPKGFPFTKGRIICNLTMTERSGTTKYVGHGYIDIEVKVAKNINREKKPKQ
;
A
#
# COMPACT_ATOMS: atom_id res chain seq x y z
N MET A 1 11.81 0.33 19.25
CA MET A 1 10.47 0.18 18.64
C MET A 1 9.45 -0.02 19.75
N ASN A 2 8.59 0.98 20.01
CA ASN A 2 7.61 0.92 21.09
C ASN A 2 6.35 0.20 20.60
N ARG A 3 5.94 -0.90 21.27
CA ARG A 3 4.80 -1.75 20.88
C ARG A 3 3.43 -1.07 21.03
N HIS A 4 3.38 0.19 21.45
CA HIS A 4 2.16 0.96 21.76
C HIS A 4 1.96 2.18 20.84
N ASP A 5 2.77 2.35 19.80
CA ASP A 5 2.47 3.35 18.77
C ASP A 5 1.33 2.83 17.87
N PRO A 6 0.21 3.56 17.72
CA PRO A 6 -0.85 3.18 16.78
C PRO A 6 -0.43 3.26 15.31
N ARG A 7 0.77 3.77 15.01
CA ARG A 7 1.30 3.89 13.65
C ARG A 7 2.05 2.63 13.25
N TYR A 8 1.56 1.95 12.22
CA TYR A 8 2.24 0.85 11.57
C TYR A 8 3.18 1.41 10.50
N TYR A 9 4.47 1.12 10.66
CA TYR A 9 5.51 1.48 9.71
C TYR A 9 5.89 0.26 8.88
N VAL A 10 5.84 0.41 7.56
CA VAL A 10 6.33 -0.59 6.61
C VAL A 10 7.68 -0.10 6.06
N GLY A 11 8.66 -1.00 6.05
CA GLY A 11 9.93 -0.80 5.36
C GLY A 11 9.98 -1.72 4.14
N ILE A 12 10.39 -1.18 2.98
CA ILE A 12 10.60 -1.96 1.76
C ILE A 12 12.03 -1.74 1.31
N ASN A 13 12.82 -2.81 1.30
CA ASN A 13 14.14 -2.84 0.68
C ASN A 13 14.00 -3.55 -0.67
N THR A 14 14.36 -2.88 -1.76
CA THR A 14 14.30 -3.48 -3.10
C THR A 14 15.45 -3.04 -3.99
N LYS A 15 15.88 -3.94 -4.87
CA LYS A 15 16.87 -3.66 -5.90
C LYS A 15 16.22 -3.85 -7.27
N THR A 16 16.19 -2.79 -8.06
CA THR A 16 15.60 -2.80 -9.40
C THR A 16 16.71 -2.80 -10.44
N LEU A 17 16.61 -3.71 -11.41
CA LEU A 17 17.55 -3.79 -12.55
C LEU A 17 17.06 -3.01 -13.78
N VAL A 18 15.81 -2.57 -13.74
CA VAL A 18 15.11 -1.89 -14.83
C VAL A 18 14.54 -0.56 -14.34
N VAL A 19 14.26 0.35 -15.27
CA VAL A 19 13.56 1.60 -14.98
C VAL A 19 12.15 1.25 -14.48
N VAL A 20 11.77 1.83 -13.34
CA VAL A 20 10.45 1.67 -12.71
C VAL A 20 9.63 2.92 -13.02
N GLY A 21 8.61 2.76 -13.85
CA GLY A 21 7.67 3.82 -14.18
C GLY A 21 6.36 3.25 -14.69
N ASN A 22 5.75 3.91 -15.68
CA ASN A 22 4.48 3.46 -16.27
C ASN A 22 4.58 2.17 -17.10
N ASN A 23 5.78 1.59 -17.20
CA ASN A 23 5.99 0.22 -17.67
C ASN A 23 5.58 -0.83 -16.63
N ILE A 24 5.30 -0.46 -15.39
CA ILE A 24 4.81 -1.35 -14.35
C ILE A 24 3.33 -1.04 -14.08
N LYS A 25 2.51 -2.10 -14.09
CA LYS A 25 1.09 -2.06 -13.74
C LYS A 25 0.86 -2.90 -12.49
N LEU A 26 0.11 -2.31 -11.56
CA LEU A 26 -0.27 -2.86 -10.28
C LEU A 26 -1.78 -3.09 -10.27
N ASP A 27 -2.18 -4.35 -10.12
CA ASP A 27 -3.58 -4.75 -10.04
C ASP A 27 -3.88 -5.22 -8.61
N PHE A 28 -4.74 -4.49 -7.91
CA PHE A 28 -5.15 -4.77 -6.52
C PHE A 28 -6.54 -5.37 -6.50
N TYR A 29 -6.67 -6.56 -5.93
CA TYR A 29 -7.93 -7.29 -5.76
C TYR A 29 -8.24 -7.42 -4.28
N PHE A 30 -9.40 -6.92 -3.85
CA PHE A 30 -9.81 -7.00 -2.46
C PHE A 30 -10.66 -8.24 -2.23
N TYR A 31 -10.27 -9.03 -1.23
CA TYR A 31 -11.01 -10.17 -0.74
C TYR A 31 -11.54 -9.88 0.65
N GLN A 32 -12.83 -10.10 0.85
CA GLN A 32 -13.46 -10.02 2.17
C GLN A 32 -13.42 -11.38 2.85
N PHE A 33 -13.14 -11.40 4.16
CA PHE A 33 -13.23 -12.63 4.95
C PHE A 33 -14.69 -12.85 5.38
N LEU A 34 -15.35 -13.84 4.78
CA LEU A 34 -16.74 -14.22 5.07
C LEU A 34 -16.80 -15.71 5.41
N THR A 35 -17.42 -16.04 6.54
CA THR A 35 -17.72 -17.44 6.92
C THR A 35 -16.48 -18.35 6.86
N ASN A 36 -15.37 -17.87 7.44
CA ASN A 36 -14.08 -18.57 7.51
C ASN A 36 -13.36 -18.78 6.16
N ARG A 37 -13.72 -18.04 5.11
CA ARG A 37 -13.02 -18.07 3.81
C ARG A 37 -12.86 -16.66 3.23
N TYR A 38 -11.77 -16.44 2.50
CA TYR A 38 -11.60 -15.24 1.69
C TYR A 38 -12.45 -15.35 0.42
N ARG A 39 -13.36 -14.40 0.20
CA ARG A 39 -14.16 -14.29 -1.01
C ARG A 39 -13.81 -13.01 -1.75
N PRO A 40 -13.71 -13.03 -3.09
CA PRO A 40 -13.48 -11.81 -3.86
C PRO A 40 -14.60 -10.81 -3.59
N SER A 41 -14.22 -9.56 -3.38
CA SER A 41 -15.16 -8.44 -3.28
C SER A 41 -15.30 -7.77 -4.64
N PHE A 42 -16.20 -6.78 -4.75
CA PHE A 42 -16.38 -5.99 -5.96
C PHE A 42 -15.34 -4.87 -6.13
N ILE A 43 -14.41 -4.72 -5.18
CA ILE A 43 -13.41 -3.66 -5.20
C ILE A 43 -12.14 -4.18 -5.87
N GLU A 44 -11.84 -3.63 -7.03
CA GLU A 44 -10.62 -3.85 -7.79
C GLU A 44 -10.03 -2.49 -8.18
N MET A 45 -8.71 -2.36 -8.07
CA MET A 45 -8.01 -1.13 -8.45
C MET A 45 -6.85 -1.45 -9.38
N HIS A 46 -6.74 -0.71 -10.47
CA HIS A 46 -5.72 -0.93 -11.49
C HIS A 46 -4.96 0.37 -11.70
N PHE A 47 -3.66 0.37 -11.41
CA PHE A 47 -2.83 1.56 -11.52
C PHE A 47 -1.55 1.27 -12.30
N LYS A 48 -1.09 2.23 -13.09
CA LYS A 48 0.32 2.27 -13.47
C LYS A 48 1.14 2.82 -12.31
N PHE A 49 2.40 2.42 -12.19
CA PHE A 49 3.21 2.77 -11.03
C PHE A 49 3.34 4.29 -10.80
N CYS A 50 3.60 5.10 -11.83
CA CYS A 50 3.72 6.55 -11.63
C CYS A 50 2.37 7.20 -11.29
N GLU A 51 1.27 6.67 -11.81
CA GLU A 51 -0.08 7.14 -11.48
C GLU A 51 -0.40 6.86 -10.00
N LEU A 52 0.00 5.68 -9.49
CA LEU A 52 -0.13 5.35 -8.08
C LEU A 52 0.72 6.28 -7.18
N VAL A 53 1.92 6.65 -7.61
CA VAL A 53 2.77 7.61 -6.85
C VAL A 53 2.16 9.02 -6.84
N ALA A 54 1.41 9.39 -7.88
CA ALA A 54 0.69 10.65 -7.92
C ALA A 54 -0.64 10.61 -7.14
N ASP A 55 -1.12 9.43 -6.73
CA ASP A 55 -2.40 9.27 -6.07
C ASP A 55 -2.42 9.89 -4.66
N SER A 56 -3.59 10.40 -4.28
CA SER A 56 -3.80 11.10 -3.01
C SER A 56 -3.80 10.18 -1.79
N PHE A 57 -4.11 8.89 -1.95
CA PHE A 57 -4.28 7.96 -0.84
C PHE A 57 -2.97 7.27 -0.45
N ILE A 58 -2.30 6.65 -1.43
CA ILE A 58 -1.03 5.92 -1.22
C ILE A 58 0.17 6.71 -1.74
N GLY A 59 -0.03 7.51 -2.78
CA GLY A 59 1.04 8.18 -3.52
C GLY A 59 1.83 9.18 -2.69
N ALA A 60 1.19 9.95 -1.80
CA ALA A 60 1.91 10.88 -0.93
C ALA A 60 2.92 10.17 0.00
N THR A 61 2.56 9.01 0.54
CA THR A 61 3.47 8.20 1.36
C THR A 61 4.58 7.60 0.50
N LEU A 62 4.24 7.03 -0.66
CA LEU A 62 5.23 6.46 -1.60
C LEU A 62 6.23 7.51 -2.07
N LYS A 63 5.76 8.69 -2.47
CA LYS A 63 6.61 9.79 -2.96
C LYS A 63 7.64 10.21 -1.91
N ARG A 64 7.21 10.34 -0.64
CA ARG A 64 8.14 10.62 0.47
C ARG A 64 9.16 9.50 0.65
N ALA A 65 8.73 8.25 0.57
CA ALA A 65 9.61 7.09 0.67
C ALA A 65 10.67 7.07 -0.46
N PHE A 66 10.31 7.56 -1.66
CA PHE A 66 11.23 7.74 -2.77
C PHE A 66 12.06 9.05 -2.69
N ASN A 67 12.17 9.67 -1.50
CA ASN A 67 12.89 10.92 -1.27
C ASN A 67 12.41 12.06 -2.20
N ASP A 68 11.09 12.15 -2.40
CA ASP A 68 10.43 13.13 -3.27
C ASP A 68 10.91 13.15 -4.74
N ARG A 69 11.62 12.10 -5.16
CA ARG A 69 12.02 11.91 -6.55
C ARG A 69 10.80 11.71 -7.44
N THR A 70 10.86 12.30 -8.62
CA THR A 70 9.82 12.17 -9.64
C THR A 70 9.98 10.89 -10.43
N CYS A 71 8.87 10.19 -10.66
CA CYS A 71 8.80 9.06 -11.59
C CYS A 71 9.13 9.53 -13.02
N PRO A 72 9.80 8.72 -13.87
CA PRO A 72 10.25 7.34 -13.66
C PRO A 72 11.53 7.23 -12.82
N TYR A 73 11.64 6.13 -12.08
CA TYR A 73 12.75 5.82 -11.19
C TYR A 73 13.80 4.95 -11.91
N PRO A 74 15.09 5.33 -11.91
CA PRO A 74 16.14 4.57 -12.58
C PRO A 74 16.42 3.22 -11.89
N PRO A 75 17.15 2.29 -12.53
CA PRO A 75 17.65 1.09 -11.85
C PRO A 75 18.50 1.45 -10.64
N GLY A 76 18.32 0.76 -9.52
CA GLY A 76 19.06 1.06 -8.30
C GLY A 76 18.56 0.31 -7.07
N ILE A 77 19.18 0.62 -5.93
CA ILE A 77 18.74 0.15 -4.62
C ILE A 77 17.81 1.23 -4.04
N TYR A 78 16.64 0.79 -3.58
CA TYR A 78 15.61 1.63 -2.98
C TYR A 78 15.29 1.11 -1.59
N ASP A 79 15.65 1.92 -0.60
CA ASP A 79 15.36 1.69 0.81
C ASP A 79 14.21 2.61 1.22
N LEU A 80 12.98 2.12 1.06
CA LEU A 80 11.78 2.86 1.37
C LEU A 80 11.42 2.63 2.84
N GLU A 81 11.82 3.55 3.70
CA GLU A 81 11.52 3.50 5.12
C GLU A 81 10.31 4.38 5.47
N ASN A 82 9.70 4.12 6.63
CA ASN A 82 8.62 4.93 7.22
C ASN A 82 7.35 5.03 6.37
N LEU A 83 7.03 4.02 5.56
CA LEU A 83 5.76 3.96 4.85
C LEU A 83 4.64 3.77 5.88
N SER A 84 3.80 4.80 6.04
CA SER A 84 2.60 4.74 6.86
C SER A 84 1.36 4.76 5.97
N LEU A 85 0.42 3.86 6.26
CA LEU A 85 -0.90 3.90 5.63
C LEU A 85 -1.62 5.13 6.20
N ALA A 86 -1.81 6.14 5.36
CA ALA A 86 -2.17 7.49 5.80
C ALA A 86 -3.55 7.54 6.47
N TYR A 87 -4.49 6.70 6.06
CA TYR A 87 -5.85 6.71 6.58
C TYR A 87 -6.66 5.52 6.07
N VAL A 88 -7.39 4.80 6.93
CA VAL A 88 -8.46 3.89 6.48
C VAL A 88 -9.78 4.65 6.61
N PRO A 89 -10.55 4.86 5.52
CA PRO A 89 -11.76 5.66 5.58
C PRO A 89 -12.78 5.08 6.58
N LYS A 90 -13.39 5.96 7.38
CA LYS A 90 -14.51 5.61 8.26
C LYS A 90 -15.66 5.09 7.40
N GLY A 91 -15.92 3.77 7.48
CA GLY A 91 -16.88 3.09 6.60
C GLY A 91 -16.25 2.06 5.66
N PHE A 92 -14.95 1.77 5.77
CA PHE A 92 -14.34 0.67 5.05
C PHE A 92 -15.16 -0.63 5.28
N PRO A 93 -15.67 -1.26 4.21
CA PRO A 93 -16.74 -2.26 4.31
C PRO A 93 -16.29 -3.59 4.92
N PHE A 94 -14.99 -3.77 5.18
CA PHE A 94 -14.41 -5.05 5.60
C PHE A 94 -13.70 -4.92 6.95
N THR A 95 -14.15 -5.69 7.94
CA THR A 95 -13.45 -5.82 9.23
C THR A 95 -12.20 -6.70 9.11
N LYS A 96 -12.26 -7.70 8.22
CA LYS A 96 -11.15 -8.59 7.87
C LYS A 96 -11.14 -8.81 6.37
N GLY A 97 -9.97 -8.77 5.77
CA GLY A 97 -9.80 -8.99 4.34
C GLY A 97 -8.37 -9.29 3.94
N ARG A 98 -8.18 -9.56 2.67
CA ARG A 98 -6.87 -9.74 2.03
C ARG A 98 -6.84 -8.91 0.76
N ILE A 99 -5.81 -8.11 0.59
CA ILE A 99 -5.52 -7.45 -0.68
C ILE A 99 -4.52 -8.31 -1.41
N ILE A 100 -4.84 -8.76 -2.61
CA ILE A 100 -3.87 -9.38 -3.53
C ILE A 100 -3.38 -8.30 -4.47
N CYS A 101 -2.08 -8.20 -4.65
CA CYS A 101 -1.45 -7.26 -5.56
C CYS A 101 -0.68 -8.05 -6.63
N ASN A 102 -1.07 -7.90 -7.88
CA ASN A 102 -0.38 -8.47 -9.03
C ASN A 102 0.45 -7.39 -9.73
N LEU A 103 1.69 -7.74 -10.05
CA LEU A 103 2.66 -6.87 -10.70
C LEU A 103 2.91 -7.38 -12.12
N THR A 104 2.56 -6.58 -13.11
CA THR A 104 2.91 -6.85 -14.51
C THR A 104 3.82 -5.75 -15.03
N MET A 105 4.74 -6.11 -15.92
CA MET A 105 5.68 -5.19 -16.54
C MET A 105 5.60 -5.31 -18.05
N THR A 106 5.44 -4.17 -18.73
CA THR A 106 5.52 -4.06 -20.18
C THR A 106 6.96 -3.78 -20.58
N GLU A 107 7.56 -4.70 -21.32
CA GLU A 107 8.90 -4.54 -21.88
C GLU A 107 8.90 -3.58 -23.08
N ARG A 108 10.08 -3.10 -23.48
CA ARG A 108 10.23 -2.22 -24.65
C ARG A 108 9.76 -2.86 -25.97
N SER A 109 9.74 -4.19 -26.03
CA SER A 109 9.19 -4.97 -27.16
C SER A 109 7.65 -4.90 -27.26
N GLY A 110 6.97 -4.26 -26.30
CA GLY A 110 5.51 -4.22 -26.22
C GLY A 110 4.91 -5.46 -25.56
N THR A 111 5.71 -6.48 -25.24
CA THR A 111 5.25 -7.68 -24.52
C THR A 111 5.04 -7.36 -23.04
N THR A 112 3.85 -7.67 -22.53
CA THR A 112 3.56 -7.58 -21.10
C THR A 112 3.88 -8.92 -20.45
N LYS A 113 4.74 -8.89 -19.43
CA LYS A 113 5.12 -10.06 -18.64
C LYS A 113 4.65 -9.91 -17.21
N TYR A 114 4.25 -11.02 -16.62
CA TYR A 114 3.95 -11.09 -15.20
C TYR A 114 5.26 -11.14 -14.41
N VAL A 115 5.44 -10.23 -13.47
CA VAL A 115 6.71 -10.06 -12.73
C VAL A 115 6.58 -10.50 -11.29
N GLY A 116 5.38 -10.46 -10.71
CA GLY A 116 5.18 -10.98 -9.37
C GLY A 116 3.75 -10.85 -8.85
N HIS A 117 3.53 -11.44 -7.68
CA HIS A 117 2.37 -11.17 -6.84
C HIS A 117 2.80 -11.01 -5.39
N GLY A 118 1.98 -10.30 -4.63
CA GLY A 118 2.01 -10.26 -3.19
C GLY A 118 0.60 -10.25 -2.63
N TYR A 119 0.48 -10.47 -1.32
CA TYR A 119 -0.78 -10.27 -0.62
C TYR A 119 -0.55 -9.62 0.73
N ILE A 120 -1.56 -8.88 1.18
CA ILE A 120 -1.59 -8.20 2.48
C ILE A 120 -2.86 -8.63 3.18
N ASP A 121 -2.73 -9.26 4.34
CA ASP A 121 -3.86 -9.53 5.22
C ASP A 121 -4.16 -8.29 6.07
N ILE A 122 -5.44 -7.91 6.12
CA ILE A 122 -5.91 -6.72 6.81
C ILE A 122 -6.93 -7.14 7.86
N GLU A 123 -6.73 -6.67 9.09
CA GLU A 123 -7.70 -6.73 10.17
C GLU A 123 -7.91 -5.30 10.70
N VAL A 124 -9.11 -4.74 10.47
CA VAL A 124 -9.49 -3.42 10.95
C VAL A 124 -10.15 -3.59 12.32
N LYS A 125 -9.56 -2.99 13.36
CA LYS A 125 -10.12 -2.97 14.71
C LYS A 125 -10.64 -1.58 15.03
N VAL A 126 -11.86 -1.51 15.57
CA VAL A 126 -12.39 -0.25 16.10
C VAL A 126 -11.57 0.11 17.34
N ALA A 127 -10.90 1.27 17.31
CA ALA A 127 -10.22 1.79 18.49
C ALA A 127 -11.28 2.08 19.58
N LYS A 128 -11.22 1.35 20.70
CA LYS A 128 -12.00 1.73 21.89
C LYS A 128 -11.47 3.08 22.37
N ASN A 129 -12.34 4.09 22.44
CA ASN A 129 -12.02 5.43 22.95
C ASN A 129 -11.19 5.34 24.24
N ILE A 130 -9.91 5.70 24.18
CA ILE A 130 -9.14 6.01 25.38
C ILE A 130 -9.59 7.42 25.79
N ASN A 131 -10.70 7.48 26.54
CA ASN A 131 -11.04 8.67 27.31
C ASN A 131 -9.90 8.91 28.30
N ARG A 132 -8.98 9.81 27.95
CA ARG A 132 -8.20 10.56 28.93
C ARG A 132 -8.65 12.00 28.86
N GLU A 133 -9.75 12.28 29.55
CA GLU A 133 -9.97 13.61 30.12
C GLU A 133 -8.71 13.99 30.89
N LYS A 134 -7.87 14.86 30.32
CA LYS A 134 -6.98 15.68 31.14
C LYS A 134 -7.76 16.95 31.48
N LYS A 135 -8.52 16.92 32.57
CA LYS A 135 -8.93 18.17 33.22
C LYS A 135 -7.66 18.88 33.72
N PRO A 136 -7.44 20.17 33.39
CA PRO A 136 -6.39 20.95 34.02
C PRO A 136 -6.73 21.11 35.51
N LYS A 137 -5.76 20.82 36.39
CA LYS A 137 -5.83 21.25 37.78
C LYS A 137 -5.58 22.76 37.80
N GLN A 138 -6.59 23.49 38.26
CA GLN A 138 -6.51 24.90 38.64
C GLN A 138 -6.05 24.99 40.09
#